data_AF-F6YS43-F1
#
_entry.id   AF-F6YS43-F1
#
_cell.length_a   1.000
_cell.length_b   1.000
_cell.length_c   1.000
_cell.angle_alpha   90.00
_cell.angle_beta   90.00
_cell.angle_gamma   90.00
#
_symmetry.space_group_name_H-M   'P 1'
#
loop_
_entity.id
_entity.type
_entity.pdbx_description
1 polymer ?
#
loop_
_entity_poly.entity_id
_entity_poly.type
_entity_poly.pdbx_seq_one_letter_code
_entity_poly.pdbx_strand_id
1 'polypeptide(L)'
;MPIRALCTICSDFFDHSRDVAAIHCGHTFHLQCLIQWFETAPSRTCPQCRIQVGKRTIINKLFFDLAQEEENVLDAEFLKNELDNIRAQLSQKEKEKRDTQLIVDSLRDMLEERNATVESLQQALDKAEMLCSTLKKQMKYLEQQQDETKQAREEARQLRSKMKTMEQIELLLQSQRPEVEEMIRDMGVGQSAVEQLAVYCVSLKKEYENLKEARKASGELADKLRKDLFSSRSKLQTVYSELDQAKLELKSAQKDLQSADKEIMSLKKKLTMLQETLNLPPVTSETVDRLVLESPAPVEVNLKLRRPSFSDDIDLNATFDVDTPPARPSSSQHGYSKKLCLEKSHSPIQDIPKKICKGPKKESQLSLGGQSCGGEPDEELVGAFPLFVRNAILGQKQLRRPRTESCCSKDVVRTGFDGLGGRTKFIQPTDTAMIRPLPVKPKTKAKQRVRVKTVPSLSQAKLDTFLWS
;
A
#
# COMPACT_ATOMS: atom_id res chain seq x y z
N MET A 1 -110.64 -2.44 -6.73
CA MET A 1 -110.39 -1.60 -7.95
C MET A 1 -109.97 -0.18 -7.58
N PRO A 2 -108.87 0.39 -8.15
CA PRO A 2 -108.39 1.72 -7.80
C PRO A 2 -109.29 2.85 -8.32
N ILE A 3 -109.38 3.95 -7.56
CA ILE A 3 -110.11 5.16 -7.95
C ILE A 3 -109.45 5.73 -9.21
N ARG A 4 -110.10 5.61 -10.37
CA ARG A 4 -109.66 6.17 -11.66
C ARG A 4 -109.88 7.69 -11.74
N ALA A 5 -109.36 8.42 -10.76
CA ALA A 5 -109.35 9.86 -10.73
C ALA A 5 -107.93 10.40 -11.00
N LEU A 6 -107.88 11.50 -11.74
CA LEU A 6 -106.66 12.09 -12.29
C LEU A 6 -106.58 13.55 -11.85
N CYS A 7 -105.37 14.04 -11.55
CA CYS A 7 -105.12 15.46 -11.35
C CYS A 7 -105.09 16.18 -12.70
N THR A 8 -106.10 16.96 -13.06
CA THR A 8 -106.18 17.59 -14.40
C THR A 8 -105.16 18.71 -14.65
N ILE A 9 -104.31 19.06 -13.66
CA ILE A 9 -103.16 19.96 -13.84
C ILE A 9 -101.95 19.22 -14.44
N CYS A 10 -101.67 17.98 -13.99
CA CYS A 10 -100.52 17.20 -14.45
C CYS A 10 -100.89 15.94 -15.26
N SER A 11 -102.18 15.63 -15.36
CA SER A 11 -102.74 14.44 -16.02
C SER A 11 -102.33 13.08 -15.43
N ASP A 12 -101.73 13.06 -14.23
CA ASP A 12 -101.38 11.84 -13.51
C ASP A 12 -102.55 11.31 -12.65
N PHE A 13 -102.53 10.00 -12.38
CA PHE A 13 -103.39 9.37 -11.38
C PHE A 13 -103.04 9.83 -9.96
N PHE A 14 -104.07 9.90 -9.10
CA PHE A 14 -103.85 10.00 -7.66
C PHE A 14 -103.29 8.69 -7.11
N ASP A 15 -102.18 8.79 -6.39
CA ASP A 15 -101.43 7.65 -5.87
C ASP A 15 -101.06 7.86 -4.39
N HIS A 16 -100.67 6.78 -3.70
CA HIS A 16 -100.39 6.80 -2.26
C HIS A 16 -99.21 7.70 -1.85
N SER A 17 -98.36 8.16 -2.79
CA SER A 17 -97.20 9.00 -2.49
C SER A 17 -97.47 10.51 -2.48
N ARG A 18 -98.60 10.97 -3.03
CA ARG A 18 -98.90 12.40 -3.22
C ARG A 18 -100.22 12.82 -2.59
N ASP A 19 -100.19 13.90 -1.81
CA ASP A 19 -101.38 14.45 -1.16
C ASP A 19 -102.40 14.97 -2.19
N VAL A 20 -103.66 14.56 -2.03
CA VAL A 20 -104.79 15.02 -2.85
C VAL A 20 -105.51 16.15 -2.11
N ALA A 21 -105.61 17.32 -2.74
CA ALA A 21 -106.32 18.48 -2.22
C ALA A 21 -107.67 18.68 -2.94
N ALA A 22 -108.66 19.22 -2.23
CA ALA A 22 -109.96 19.58 -2.78
C ALA A 22 -110.25 21.09 -2.63
N ILE A 23 -110.83 21.69 -3.67
CA ILE A 23 -111.34 23.07 -3.65
C ILE A 23 -112.83 23.04 -3.26
N HIS A 24 -113.35 24.09 -2.61
CA HIS A 24 -114.78 24.23 -2.28
C HIS A 24 -115.77 24.05 -3.47
N CYS A 25 -115.30 24.11 -4.72
CA CYS A 25 -116.09 23.80 -5.91
C CYS A 25 -116.15 22.30 -6.26
N GLY A 26 -115.63 21.42 -5.40
CA GLY A 26 -115.65 19.95 -5.55
C GLY A 26 -114.50 19.33 -6.37
N HIS A 27 -113.71 20.13 -7.07
CA HIS A 27 -112.60 19.63 -7.89
C HIS A 27 -111.37 19.26 -7.06
N THR A 28 -110.75 18.12 -7.38
CA THR A 28 -109.57 17.57 -6.70
C THR A 28 -108.32 17.60 -7.59
N PHE A 29 -107.16 17.80 -6.95
CA PHE A 29 -105.85 17.95 -7.60
C PHE A 29 -104.76 17.45 -6.64
N HIS A 30 -103.56 17.16 -7.13
CA HIS A 30 -102.40 17.00 -6.24
C HIS A 30 -102.14 18.34 -5.53
N LEU A 31 -101.90 18.32 -4.22
CA LEU A 31 -101.68 19.51 -3.40
C LEU A 31 -100.56 20.38 -3.98
N GLN A 32 -99.45 19.78 -4.39
CA GLN A 32 -98.32 20.49 -4.99
C GLN A 32 -98.69 21.18 -6.31
N CYS A 33 -99.42 20.49 -7.19
CA CYS A 33 -99.90 21.06 -8.46
C CYS A 33 -100.85 22.24 -8.22
N LEU A 34 -101.72 22.13 -7.21
CA LEU A 34 -102.68 23.18 -6.84
C LEU A 34 -101.99 24.42 -6.25
N ILE A 35 -100.97 24.22 -5.40
CA ILE A 35 -100.14 25.32 -4.86
C ILE A 35 -99.43 26.05 -6.00
N GLN A 36 -98.72 25.33 -6.86
CA GLN A 36 -97.98 25.89 -7.99
C GLN A 36 -98.91 26.68 -8.95
N TRP A 37 -100.13 26.18 -9.18
CA TRP A 37 -101.14 26.89 -9.96
C TRP A 37 -101.54 28.23 -9.32
N PHE A 38 -101.75 28.28 -8.00
CA PHE A 38 -102.09 29.52 -7.28
C PHE A 38 -100.91 30.48 -7.03
N GLU A 39 -99.68 30.04 -7.25
CA GLU A 39 -98.50 30.90 -7.33
C GLU A 39 -98.37 31.53 -8.72
N THR A 40 -98.70 30.77 -9.77
CA THR A 40 -98.60 31.22 -11.17
C THR A 40 -99.76 32.12 -11.60
N ALA A 41 -100.98 31.88 -11.08
CA ALA A 41 -102.20 32.60 -11.48
C ALA A 41 -102.64 33.64 -10.43
N PRO A 42 -102.60 34.96 -10.72
CA PRO A 42 -102.88 36.02 -9.73
C PRO A 42 -104.28 35.99 -9.13
N SER A 43 -105.28 35.54 -9.90
CA SER A 43 -106.70 35.56 -9.52
C SER A 43 -107.14 34.39 -8.63
N ARG A 44 -106.26 33.41 -8.36
CA ARG A 44 -106.54 32.16 -7.63
C ARG A 44 -107.88 31.51 -8.00
N THR A 45 -108.02 31.11 -9.25
CA THR A 45 -109.21 30.41 -9.75
C THR A 45 -108.97 28.90 -9.86
N CYS A 46 -110.02 28.09 -9.67
CA CYS A 46 -109.96 26.65 -9.90
C CYS A 46 -109.51 26.36 -11.35
N PRO A 47 -108.51 25.48 -11.58
CA PRO A 47 -108.05 25.13 -12.93
C PRO A 47 -109.17 24.67 -13.86
N GLN A 48 -110.16 23.94 -13.32
CA GLN A 48 -111.19 23.26 -14.11
C GLN A 48 -112.43 24.13 -14.38
N CYS A 49 -113.00 24.77 -13.35
CA CYS A 49 -114.25 25.54 -13.47
C CYS A 49 -114.07 27.06 -13.31
N ARG A 50 -112.84 27.55 -13.11
CA ARG A 50 -112.48 28.97 -12.98
C ARG A 50 -113.18 29.77 -11.85
N ILE A 51 -113.92 29.11 -10.96
CA ILE A 51 -114.46 29.71 -9.74
C ILE A 51 -113.32 30.22 -8.85
N GLN A 52 -113.48 31.41 -8.25
CA GLN A 52 -112.45 32.06 -7.42
C GLN A 52 -112.30 31.39 -6.05
N VAL A 53 -111.06 31.13 -5.63
CA VAL A 53 -110.71 30.30 -4.47
C VAL A 53 -110.06 31.12 -3.36
N GLY A 54 -110.78 31.25 -2.24
CA GLY A 54 -110.23 31.82 -1.01
C GLY A 54 -109.26 30.84 -0.33
N LYS A 55 -108.14 31.35 0.20
CA LYS A 55 -107.10 30.55 0.91
C LYS A 55 -107.64 29.65 2.03
N ARG A 56 -108.77 29.99 2.66
CA ARG A 56 -109.41 29.24 3.76
C ARG A 56 -110.44 28.19 3.27
N THR A 57 -110.61 28.02 1.96
CA THR A 57 -111.66 27.19 1.33
C THR A 57 -111.09 25.99 0.56
N ILE A 58 -109.86 25.58 0.91
CA ILE A 58 -109.13 24.47 0.32
C ILE A 58 -108.91 23.44 1.41
N ILE A 59 -109.25 22.18 1.13
CA ILE A 59 -108.92 21.03 1.96
C ILE A 59 -107.60 20.48 1.43
N ASN A 60 -106.49 20.72 2.13
CA ASN A 60 -105.14 20.45 1.60
C ASN A 60 -104.82 18.96 1.43
N LYS A 61 -105.47 18.09 2.20
CA LYS A 61 -105.23 16.64 2.15
C LYS A 61 -106.54 15.87 2.41
N LEU A 62 -106.91 15.04 1.45
CA LEU A 62 -107.93 14.01 1.58
C LEU A 62 -107.26 12.70 2.02
N PHE A 63 -107.94 11.95 2.87
CA PHE A 63 -107.58 10.59 3.24
C PHE A 63 -108.65 9.65 2.70
N PHE A 64 -108.23 8.56 2.07
CA PHE A 64 -109.12 7.54 1.52
C PHE A 64 -108.89 6.23 2.28
N ASP A 65 -109.89 5.77 3.03
CA ASP A 65 -109.87 4.42 3.61
C ASP A 65 -110.13 3.40 2.49
N LEU A 66 -109.06 3.01 1.81
CA LEU A 66 -109.06 1.92 0.84
C LEU A 66 -108.97 0.60 1.61
N ALA A 67 -110.01 -0.24 1.52
CA ALA A 67 -109.95 -1.61 1.99
C ALA A 67 -108.82 -2.34 1.24
N GLN A 68 -107.86 -2.86 1.99
CA GLN A 68 -106.69 -3.56 1.45
C GLN A 68 -107.14 -4.92 0.89
N GLU A 69 -107.31 -5.00 -0.44
CA GLU A 69 -107.62 -6.26 -1.15
C GLU A 69 -106.41 -7.22 -1.03
N GLU A 70 -106.46 -8.13 -0.05
CA GLU A 70 -105.55 -9.29 0.09
C GLU A 70 -105.82 -10.33 -1.02
N GLU A 71 -105.29 -10.13 -2.22
CA GLU A 71 -105.32 -11.19 -3.25
C GLU A 71 -104.10 -11.19 -4.19
N ASN A 72 -102.92 -11.48 -3.63
CA ASN A 72 -101.82 -12.09 -4.39
C ASN A 72 -101.80 -13.60 -4.11
N VAL A 73 -102.73 -14.33 -4.73
CA VAL A 73 -102.63 -15.79 -4.82
C VAL A 73 -101.47 -16.11 -5.76
N LEU A 74 -100.27 -16.26 -5.20
CA LEU A 74 -99.10 -16.72 -5.94
C LEU A 74 -99.31 -18.18 -6.34
N ASP A 75 -99.58 -18.40 -7.63
CA ASP A 75 -99.73 -19.73 -8.20
C ASP A 75 -98.46 -20.56 -7.97
N ALA A 76 -98.64 -21.82 -7.59
CA ALA A 76 -97.54 -22.77 -7.41
C ALA A 76 -96.72 -22.96 -8.69
N GLU A 77 -97.35 -22.83 -9.87
CA GLU A 77 -96.64 -22.88 -11.16
C GLU A 77 -95.76 -21.66 -11.40
N PHE A 78 -96.18 -20.45 -10.98
CA PHE A 78 -95.36 -19.24 -11.05
C PHE A 78 -94.11 -19.36 -10.15
N LEU A 79 -94.28 -19.77 -8.90
CA LEU A 79 -93.17 -19.98 -7.96
C LEU A 79 -92.19 -21.06 -8.44
N LYS A 80 -92.71 -22.13 -9.06
CA LYS A 80 -91.88 -23.17 -9.67
C LYS A 80 -91.06 -22.65 -10.85
N ASN A 81 -91.68 -21.90 -11.75
CA ASN A 81 -90.98 -21.30 -12.90
C ASN A 81 -89.88 -20.33 -12.47
N GLU A 82 -90.10 -19.54 -11.42
CA GLU A 82 -89.06 -18.65 -10.89
C GLU A 82 -87.93 -19.43 -10.20
N LEU A 83 -88.23 -20.52 -9.47
CA LEU A 83 -87.20 -21.41 -8.92
C LEU A 83 -86.36 -22.10 -10.00
N ASP A 84 -86.99 -22.56 -11.10
CA ASP A 84 -86.28 -23.19 -12.21
C ASP A 84 -85.46 -22.16 -13.02
N ASN A 85 -85.95 -20.92 -13.16
CA ASN A 85 -85.20 -19.78 -13.71
C ASN A 85 -83.94 -19.46 -12.87
N ILE A 86 -84.10 -19.28 -11.56
CA ILE A 86 -82.97 -19.02 -10.63
C ILE A 86 -81.98 -20.20 -10.65
N ARG A 87 -82.46 -21.44 -10.69
CA ARG A 87 -81.61 -22.65 -10.80
C ARG A 87 -80.81 -22.66 -12.10
N ALA A 88 -81.41 -22.30 -13.23
CA ALA A 88 -80.72 -22.19 -14.51
C ALA A 88 -79.66 -21.06 -14.50
N GLN A 89 -79.99 -19.89 -13.95
CA GLN A 89 -79.04 -18.78 -13.78
C GLN A 89 -77.87 -19.16 -12.87
N LEU A 90 -78.13 -19.86 -11.76
CA LEU A 90 -77.10 -20.34 -10.84
C LEU A 90 -76.17 -21.33 -11.55
N SER A 91 -76.70 -22.31 -12.28
CA SER A 91 -75.90 -23.27 -13.05
C SER A 91 -75.04 -22.59 -14.13
N GLN A 92 -75.58 -21.57 -14.80
CA GLN A 92 -74.84 -20.76 -15.76
C GLN A 92 -73.70 -19.96 -15.07
N LYS A 93 -73.95 -19.36 -13.90
CA LYS A 93 -72.92 -18.65 -13.13
C LYS A 93 -71.85 -19.58 -12.55
N GLU A 94 -72.22 -20.80 -12.16
CA GLU A 94 -71.24 -21.84 -11.78
C GLU A 94 -70.37 -22.27 -12.95
N LYS A 95 -70.93 -22.33 -14.17
CA LYS A 95 -70.15 -22.58 -15.39
C LYS A 95 -69.18 -21.43 -15.68
N GLU A 96 -69.67 -20.19 -15.71
CA GLU A 96 -68.84 -19.00 -15.90
C GLU A 96 -67.72 -18.91 -14.85
N LYS A 97 -68.02 -19.21 -13.58
CA LYS A 97 -67.01 -19.28 -12.51
C LYS A 97 -65.93 -20.33 -12.81
N ARG A 98 -66.31 -21.54 -13.24
CA ARG A 98 -65.35 -22.59 -13.63
C ARG A 98 -64.50 -22.17 -14.83
N ASP A 99 -65.13 -21.61 -15.86
CA ASP A 99 -64.44 -21.18 -17.07
C ASP A 99 -63.45 -20.03 -16.79
N THR A 100 -63.84 -19.05 -15.94
CA THR A 100 -62.91 -17.99 -15.48
C THR A 100 -61.79 -18.50 -14.56
N GLN A 101 -62.05 -19.51 -13.72
CA GLN A 101 -61.02 -20.11 -12.87
C GLN A 101 -59.94 -20.79 -13.72
N LEU A 102 -60.31 -21.53 -14.77
CA LEU A 102 -59.36 -22.14 -15.71
C LEU A 102 -58.47 -21.09 -16.40
N ILE A 103 -59.02 -19.92 -16.73
CA ILE A 103 -58.24 -18.80 -17.28
C ILE A 103 -57.25 -18.25 -16.24
N VAL A 104 -57.69 -18.05 -14.99
CA VAL A 104 -56.82 -17.58 -13.89
C VAL A 104 -55.67 -18.54 -13.62
N ASP A 105 -55.93 -19.84 -13.64
CA ASP A 105 -54.90 -20.85 -13.39
C ASP A 105 -53.93 -20.95 -14.59
N SER A 106 -54.42 -20.89 -15.83
CA SER A 106 -53.55 -20.80 -17.02
C SER A 106 -52.68 -19.53 -17.04
N LEU A 107 -53.22 -18.38 -16.61
CA LEU A 107 -52.45 -17.15 -16.46
C LEU A 107 -51.38 -17.25 -15.35
N ARG A 108 -51.67 -17.98 -14.27
CA ARG A 108 -50.71 -18.27 -13.19
C ARG A 108 -49.57 -19.15 -13.68
N ASP A 109 -49.86 -20.25 -14.35
CA ASP A 109 -48.87 -21.16 -14.90
C ASP A 109 -47.93 -20.41 -15.88
N MET A 110 -48.49 -19.57 -16.76
CA MET A 110 -47.70 -18.73 -17.66
C MET A 110 -46.85 -17.71 -16.90
N LEU A 111 -47.35 -17.10 -15.81
CA LEU A 111 -46.59 -16.16 -14.99
C LEU A 111 -45.41 -16.86 -14.28
N GLU A 112 -45.62 -18.06 -13.75
CA GLU A 112 -44.57 -18.87 -13.13
C GLU A 112 -43.48 -19.25 -14.15
N GLU A 113 -43.86 -19.64 -15.37
CA GLU A 113 -42.92 -19.91 -16.47
C GLU A 113 -42.14 -18.66 -16.91
N ARG A 114 -42.79 -17.49 -16.98
CA ARG A 114 -42.11 -16.22 -17.28
C ARG A 114 -41.16 -15.81 -16.15
N ASN A 115 -41.54 -16.01 -14.88
CA ASN A 115 -40.66 -15.72 -13.74
C ASN A 115 -39.42 -16.62 -13.75
N ALA A 116 -39.57 -17.93 -14.01
CA ALA A 116 -38.45 -18.85 -14.13
C ALA A 116 -37.49 -18.49 -15.27
N THR A 117 -38.02 -18.01 -16.41
CA THR A 117 -37.16 -17.54 -17.52
C THR A 117 -36.47 -16.21 -17.20
N VAL A 118 -37.11 -15.27 -16.50
CA VAL A 118 -36.48 -14.03 -15.99
C VAL A 118 -35.35 -14.34 -15.01
N GLU A 119 -35.54 -15.25 -14.05
CA GLU A 119 -34.49 -15.66 -13.11
C GLU A 119 -33.30 -16.31 -13.83
N SER A 120 -33.56 -17.17 -14.81
CA SER A 120 -32.51 -17.80 -15.62
C SER A 120 -31.70 -16.78 -16.42
N LEU A 121 -32.38 -15.80 -17.05
CA LEU A 121 -31.74 -14.71 -17.79
C LEU A 121 -30.94 -13.78 -16.88
N GLN A 122 -31.44 -13.45 -15.69
CA GLN A 122 -30.70 -12.65 -14.71
C GLN A 122 -29.42 -13.36 -14.28
N GLN A 123 -29.49 -14.65 -13.94
CA GLN A 123 -28.30 -15.45 -13.62
C GLN A 123 -27.30 -15.55 -14.79
N ALA A 124 -27.77 -15.53 -16.04
CA ALA A 124 -26.90 -15.52 -17.21
C ALA A 124 -26.22 -14.14 -17.39
N LEU A 125 -26.95 -13.05 -17.17
CA LEU A 125 -26.43 -11.68 -17.17
C LEU A 125 -25.37 -11.50 -16.08
N ASP A 126 -25.65 -11.88 -14.83
CA ASP A 126 -24.69 -11.78 -13.72
C ASP A 126 -23.37 -12.51 -14.03
N LYS A 127 -23.46 -13.71 -14.62
CA LYS A 127 -22.29 -14.50 -15.06
C LYS A 127 -21.52 -13.77 -16.17
N ALA A 128 -22.21 -13.20 -17.14
CA ALA A 128 -21.60 -12.44 -18.22
C ALA A 128 -20.91 -11.17 -17.70
N GLU A 129 -21.54 -10.40 -16.81
CA GLU A 129 -20.95 -9.23 -16.18
C GLU A 129 -19.68 -9.57 -15.36
N MET A 130 -19.72 -10.67 -14.61
CA MET A 130 -18.55 -11.16 -13.87
C MET A 130 -17.38 -11.54 -14.80
N LEU A 131 -17.67 -12.17 -15.94
CA LEU A 131 -16.69 -12.46 -16.99
C LEU A 131 -16.14 -11.16 -17.63
N CYS A 132 -17.00 -10.23 -18.03
CA CYS A 132 -16.60 -8.93 -18.57
C CYS A 132 -15.73 -8.13 -17.58
N SER A 133 -16.06 -8.15 -16.28
CA SER A 133 -15.25 -7.51 -15.24
C SER A 133 -13.86 -8.14 -15.11
N THR A 134 -13.75 -9.46 -15.33
CA THR A 134 -12.50 -10.22 -15.27
C THR A 134 -11.65 -9.96 -16.52
N LEU A 135 -12.24 -10.02 -17.71
CA LEU A 135 -11.58 -9.67 -18.97
C LEU A 135 -11.07 -8.22 -18.96
N LYS A 136 -11.87 -7.27 -18.46
CA LYS A 136 -11.47 -5.86 -18.31
C LYS A 136 -10.27 -5.67 -17.37
N LYS A 137 -10.14 -6.48 -16.31
CA LYS A 137 -8.95 -6.51 -15.44
C LYS A 137 -7.74 -7.10 -16.17
N GLN A 138 -7.94 -8.18 -16.94
CA GLN A 138 -6.87 -8.80 -17.73
C GLN A 138 -6.35 -7.86 -18.84
N MET A 139 -7.24 -7.17 -19.56
CA MET A 139 -6.85 -6.16 -20.56
C MET A 139 -5.97 -5.08 -19.95
N LYS A 140 -6.41 -4.46 -18.83
CA LYS A 140 -5.60 -3.45 -18.12
C LYS A 140 -4.23 -3.96 -17.66
N TYR A 141 -4.17 -5.21 -17.19
CA TYR A 141 -2.89 -5.83 -16.82
C TYR A 141 -1.97 -6.02 -18.04
N LEU A 142 -2.51 -6.48 -19.17
CA LEU A 142 -1.74 -6.66 -20.41
C LEU A 142 -1.30 -5.32 -21.03
N GLU A 143 -2.14 -4.28 -20.96
CA GLU A 143 -1.78 -2.90 -21.33
C GLU A 143 -0.59 -2.39 -20.50
N GLN A 144 -0.70 -2.49 -19.17
CA GLN A 144 0.38 -2.12 -18.25
C GLN A 144 1.69 -2.89 -18.52
N GLN A 145 1.62 -4.21 -18.73
CA GLN A 145 2.79 -5.03 -19.09
C GLN A 145 3.37 -4.66 -20.46
N GLN A 146 2.54 -4.26 -21.42
CA GLN A 146 3.00 -3.79 -22.72
C GLN A 146 3.77 -2.47 -22.59
N ASP A 147 3.27 -1.53 -21.79
CA ASP A 147 3.90 -0.22 -21.59
C ASP A 147 5.19 -0.29 -20.77
N GLU A 148 5.23 -1.10 -19.70
CA GLU A 148 6.47 -1.44 -19.00
C GLU A 148 7.51 -2.04 -19.95
N THR A 149 7.08 -2.95 -20.84
CA THR A 149 7.95 -3.56 -21.85
C THR A 149 8.44 -2.54 -22.89
N LYS A 150 7.60 -1.57 -23.31
CA LYS A 150 8.01 -0.47 -24.21
C LYS A 150 9.07 0.41 -23.54
N GLN A 151 8.83 0.84 -22.30
CA GLN A 151 9.75 1.67 -21.54
C GLN A 151 11.11 0.97 -21.36
N ALA A 152 11.12 -0.26 -20.86
CA ALA A 152 12.34 -1.04 -20.65
C ALA A 152 13.13 -1.26 -21.97
N ARG A 153 12.44 -1.41 -23.11
CA ARG A 153 13.09 -1.51 -24.43
C ARG A 153 13.76 -0.20 -24.86
N GLU A 154 13.12 0.93 -24.62
CA GLU A 154 13.67 2.25 -24.95
C GLU A 154 14.84 2.61 -24.03
N GLU A 155 14.73 2.39 -22.71
CA GLU A 155 15.85 2.55 -21.77
C GLU A 155 17.04 1.66 -22.16
N ALA A 156 16.80 0.39 -22.49
CA ALA A 156 17.85 -0.50 -22.95
C ALA A 156 18.46 -0.09 -24.30
N ARG A 157 17.68 0.57 -25.19
CA ARG A 157 18.17 1.14 -26.45
C ARG A 157 19.06 2.37 -26.18
N GLN A 158 18.66 3.25 -25.27
CA GLN A 158 19.45 4.42 -24.88
C GLN A 158 20.77 4.01 -24.18
N LEU A 159 20.71 3.04 -23.27
CA LEU A 159 21.90 2.49 -22.60
C LEU A 159 22.86 1.83 -23.60
N ARG A 160 22.36 1.03 -24.56
CA ARG A 160 23.20 0.47 -25.64
C ARG A 160 23.84 1.56 -26.50
N SER A 161 23.13 2.65 -26.80
CA SER A 161 23.71 3.79 -27.53
C SER A 161 24.84 4.45 -26.76
N LYS A 162 24.65 4.73 -25.46
CA LYS A 162 25.69 5.31 -24.58
C LYS A 162 26.91 4.39 -24.45
N MET A 163 26.67 3.09 -24.24
CA MET A 163 27.74 2.07 -24.17
C MET A 163 28.58 2.07 -25.45
N LYS A 164 27.95 2.05 -26.62
CA LYS A 164 28.66 2.12 -27.91
C LYS A 164 29.52 3.38 -28.04
N THR A 165 29.01 4.54 -27.62
CA THR A 165 29.81 5.78 -27.63
C THR A 165 30.98 5.72 -26.66
N MET A 166 30.82 5.10 -25.49
CA MET A 166 31.94 4.88 -24.54
C MET A 166 32.99 3.93 -25.10
N GLU A 167 32.58 2.80 -25.69
CA GLU A 167 33.48 1.84 -26.37
C GLU A 167 34.27 2.51 -27.51
N GLN A 168 33.64 3.39 -28.28
CA GLN A 168 34.29 4.16 -29.34
C GLN A 168 35.33 5.15 -28.81
N ILE A 169 35.06 5.82 -27.69
CA ILE A 169 36.01 6.73 -27.03
C ILE A 169 37.17 5.96 -26.40
N GLU A 170 36.89 4.80 -25.78
CA GLU A 170 37.93 3.93 -25.21
C GLU A 170 38.89 3.40 -26.28
N LEU A 171 38.35 2.93 -27.42
CA LEU A 171 39.17 2.54 -28.57
C LEU A 171 40.10 3.69 -29.00
N LEU A 172 39.54 4.90 -29.17
CA LEU A 172 40.30 6.08 -29.59
C LEU A 172 41.42 6.44 -28.60
N LEU A 173 41.19 6.32 -27.29
CA LEU A 173 42.19 6.54 -26.25
C LEU A 173 43.33 5.50 -26.26
N GLN A 174 43.06 4.28 -26.72
CA GLN A 174 44.04 3.20 -26.86
C GLN A 174 44.74 3.20 -28.22
N SER A 175 44.15 3.83 -29.24
CA SER A 175 44.65 3.86 -30.61
C SER A 175 45.91 4.71 -30.79
N GLN A 176 46.78 4.25 -31.69
CA GLN A 176 47.90 5.01 -32.22
C GLN A 176 47.48 5.85 -33.43
N ARG A 177 48.30 6.85 -33.78
CA ARG A 177 48.04 7.77 -34.90
C ARG A 177 47.57 7.11 -36.22
N PRO A 178 48.21 6.06 -36.77
CA PRO A 178 47.77 5.47 -38.04
C PRO A 178 46.38 4.82 -37.96
N GLU A 179 46.02 4.27 -36.79
CA GLU A 179 44.72 3.63 -36.52
C GLU A 179 43.61 4.70 -36.39
N VAL A 180 43.91 5.83 -35.75
CA VAL A 180 43.01 7.00 -35.72
C VAL A 180 42.83 7.58 -37.13
N GLU A 181 43.89 7.67 -37.93
CA GLU A 181 43.80 8.11 -39.33
C GLU A 181 42.98 7.13 -40.19
N GLU A 182 42.92 5.83 -39.86
CA GLU A 182 42.05 4.83 -40.50
C GLU A 182 40.59 4.98 -40.08
N MET A 183 40.32 5.08 -38.77
CA MET A 183 38.99 5.38 -38.24
C MET A 183 38.39 6.66 -38.84
N ILE A 184 39.20 7.70 -39.07
CA ILE A 184 38.75 8.94 -39.74
C ILE A 184 38.37 8.68 -41.22
N ARG A 185 39.10 7.81 -41.93
CA ARG A 185 38.75 7.42 -43.31
C ARG A 185 37.44 6.63 -43.34
N ASP A 186 37.25 5.67 -42.43
CA ASP A 186 36.04 4.86 -42.32
C ASP A 186 34.79 5.66 -41.96
N MET A 187 34.96 6.72 -41.16
CA MET A 187 33.87 7.63 -40.80
C MET A 187 33.41 8.52 -41.97
N GLY A 188 34.23 8.63 -43.02
CA GLY A 188 33.91 9.30 -44.27
C GLY A 188 33.85 10.84 -44.18
N VAL A 189 33.36 11.46 -45.25
CA VAL A 189 33.17 12.92 -45.36
C VAL A 189 31.68 13.26 -45.34
N GLY A 190 31.25 14.01 -44.32
CA GLY A 190 29.88 14.46 -44.15
C GLY A 190 29.64 15.15 -42.81
N GLN A 191 28.49 15.80 -42.66
CA GLN A 191 28.12 16.55 -41.46
C GLN A 191 28.16 15.70 -40.19
N SER A 192 27.66 14.46 -40.26
CA SER A 192 27.69 13.51 -39.13
C SER A 192 29.11 13.12 -38.72
N ALA A 193 30.05 12.98 -39.67
CA ALA A 193 31.45 12.71 -39.37
C ALA A 193 32.10 13.90 -38.66
N VAL A 194 31.82 15.13 -39.10
CA VAL A 194 32.30 16.36 -38.44
C VAL A 194 31.73 16.47 -37.01
N GLU A 195 30.46 16.14 -36.80
CA GLU A 195 29.85 16.13 -35.47
C GLU A 195 30.47 15.09 -34.54
N GLN A 196 30.76 13.87 -35.02
CA GLN A 196 31.46 12.85 -34.23
C GLN A 196 32.90 13.27 -33.90
N LEU A 197 33.64 13.86 -34.84
CA LEU A 197 34.98 14.42 -34.57
C LEU A 197 34.92 15.53 -33.52
N ALA A 198 33.94 16.43 -33.60
CA ALA A 198 33.74 17.47 -32.60
C ALA A 198 33.48 16.89 -31.19
N VAL A 199 32.64 15.85 -31.08
CA VAL A 199 32.39 15.12 -29.83
C VAL A 199 33.67 14.49 -29.27
N TYR A 200 34.47 13.81 -30.12
CA TYR A 200 35.76 13.26 -29.69
C TYR A 200 36.73 14.35 -29.24
N CYS A 201 36.93 15.42 -30.02
CA CYS A 201 37.85 16.50 -29.68
C CYS A 201 37.46 17.22 -28.36
N VAL A 202 36.16 17.47 -28.13
CA VAL A 202 35.68 18.07 -26.88
C VAL A 202 35.89 17.12 -25.69
N SER A 203 35.60 15.82 -25.88
CA SER A 203 35.76 14.81 -24.82
C SER A 203 37.23 14.63 -24.42
N LEU A 204 38.12 14.50 -25.40
CA LEU A 204 39.56 14.38 -25.18
C LEU A 204 40.16 15.64 -24.54
N LYS A 205 39.73 16.83 -24.97
CA LYS A 205 40.16 18.10 -24.36
C LYS A 205 39.74 18.17 -22.90
N LYS A 206 38.53 17.74 -22.56
CA LYS A 206 38.02 17.70 -21.19
C LYS A 206 38.84 16.74 -20.33
N GLU A 207 39.08 15.51 -20.79
CA GLU A 207 39.87 14.54 -20.04
C GLU A 207 41.34 14.95 -19.90
N TYR A 208 41.92 15.61 -20.91
CA TYR A 208 43.26 16.18 -20.81
C TYR A 208 43.36 17.26 -19.72
N GLU A 209 42.42 18.21 -19.66
CA GLU A 209 42.40 19.24 -18.62
C GLU A 209 42.16 18.62 -17.23
N ASN A 210 41.24 17.66 -17.09
CA ASN A 210 41.05 16.89 -15.85
C ASN A 210 42.36 16.23 -15.37
N LEU A 211 43.06 15.52 -16.26
CA LEU A 211 44.33 14.85 -15.94
C LEU A 211 45.46 15.83 -15.60
N LYS A 212 45.50 16.99 -16.27
CA LYS A 212 46.45 18.08 -16.02
C LYS A 212 46.21 18.72 -14.65
N GLU A 213 44.97 18.97 -14.27
CA GLU A 213 44.60 19.44 -12.93
C GLU A 213 44.92 18.40 -11.85
N ALA A 214 44.54 17.14 -12.06
CA ALA A 214 44.87 16.04 -11.14
C ALA A 214 46.38 15.86 -10.96
N ARG A 215 47.17 15.95 -12.05
CA ARG A 215 48.63 15.91 -12.02
C ARG A 215 49.22 17.10 -11.24
N LYS A 216 48.67 18.30 -11.41
CA LYS A 216 49.09 19.50 -10.67
C LYS A 216 48.83 19.33 -9.18
N ALA A 217 47.62 18.92 -8.79
CA ALA A 217 47.25 18.69 -7.39
C ALA A 217 48.11 17.58 -6.74
N SER A 218 48.39 16.50 -7.47
CA SER A 218 49.30 15.43 -7.04
C SER A 218 50.74 15.93 -6.84
N GLY A 219 51.25 16.77 -7.76
CA GLY A 219 52.55 17.42 -7.62
C GLY A 219 52.63 18.32 -6.38
N GLU A 220 51.63 19.17 -6.16
CA GLU A 220 51.54 20.03 -4.97
C GLU A 220 51.49 19.23 -3.67
N LEU A 221 50.80 18.09 -3.65
CA LEU A 221 50.78 17.18 -2.50
C LEU A 221 52.13 16.52 -2.26
N ALA A 222 52.80 16.05 -3.33
CA ALA A 222 54.14 15.46 -3.25
C ALA A 222 55.17 16.47 -2.71
N ASP A 223 55.09 17.74 -3.11
CA ASP A 223 55.99 18.80 -2.62
C ASP A 223 55.70 19.21 -1.17
N LYS A 224 54.44 19.17 -0.72
CA LYS A 224 54.09 19.32 0.71
C LYS A 224 54.72 18.18 1.52
N LEU A 225 54.47 16.93 1.13
CA LEU A 225 55.03 15.75 1.81
C LEU A 225 56.56 15.74 1.82
N ARG A 226 57.24 16.21 0.76
CA ARG A 226 58.71 16.39 0.74
C ARG A 226 59.19 17.41 1.78
N LYS A 227 58.51 18.55 1.90
CA LYS A 227 58.84 19.59 2.91
C LYS A 227 58.62 19.08 4.33
N ASP A 228 57.51 18.39 4.56
CA ASP A 228 57.20 17.79 5.87
C ASP A 228 58.24 16.73 6.25
N LEU A 229 58.59 15.83 5.31
CA LEU A 229 59.65 14.82 5.50
C LEU A 229 61.00 15.49 5.80
N PHE A 230 61.38 16.54 5.05
CA PHE A 230 62.62 17.27 5.31
C PHE A 230 62.63 17.92 6.71
N SER A 231 61.54 18.58 7.11
CA SER A 231 61.42 19.20 8.43
C SER A 231 61.43 18.15 9.56
N SER A 232 60.78 17.01 9.36
CA SER A 232 60.75 15.89 10.30
C SER A 232 62.13 15.26 10.44
N ARG A 233 62.84 15.03 9.32
CA ARG A 233 64.24 14.56 9.31
C ARG A 233 65.18 15.53 10.02
N SER A 234 65.00 16.84 9.84
CA SER A 234 65.79 17.86 10.55
C SER A 234 65.55 17.80 12.06
N LYS A 235 64.28 17.75 12.50
CA LYS A 235 63.92 17.62 13.92
C LYS A 235 64.47 16.33 14.53
N LEU A 236 64.35 15.21 13.81
CA LEU A 236 64.89 13.91 14.21
C LEU A 236 66.41 13.98 14.39
N GLN A 237 67.13 14.64 13.46
CA GLN A 237 68.57 14.85 13.55
C GLN A 237 68.95 15.66 14.79
N THR A 238 68.23 16.74 15.10
CA THR A 238 68.42 17.54 16.32
C THR A 238 68.25 16.69 17.58
N VAL A 239 67.15 15.93 17.69
CA VAL A 239 66.87 15.05 18.84
C VAL A 239 67.92 13.95 18.99
N TYR A 240 68.47 13.40 17.90
CA TYR A 240 69.59 12.45 17.98
C TYR A 240 70.86 13.10 18.53
N SER A 241 71.19 14.34 18.12
CA SER A 241 72.35 15.07 18.65
C SER A 241 72.17 15.44 20.13
N GLU A 242 70.97 15.87 20.54
CA GLU A 242 70.63 16.11 21.96
C GLU A 242 70.73 14.83 22.80
N LEU A 243 70.23 13.70 22.28
CA LEU A 243 70.31 12.40 22.94
C LEU A 243 71.77 11.93 23.12
N ASP A 244 72.62 12.12 22.13
CA ASP A 244 74.03 11.75 22.23
C ASP A 244 74.82 12.69 23.16
N GLN A 245 74.47 13.97 23.21
CA GLN A 245 74.98 14.90 24.22
C GLN A 245 74.57 14.49 25.65
N ALA A 246 73.29 14.19 25.88
CA ALA A 246 72.80 13.72 27.18
C ALA A 246 73.43 12.38 27.61
N LYS A 247 73.74 11.47 26.67
CA LYS A 247 74.51 10.24 26.96
C LYS A 247 75.94 10.53 27.40
N LEU A 248 76.58 11.57 26.87
CA LEU A 248 77.93 11.97 27.29
C LEU A 248 77.89 12.57 28.69
N GLU A 249 76.92 13.44 28.97
CA GLU A 249 76.71 14.05 30.29
C GLU A 249 76.38 13.03 31.38
N LEU A 250 75.52 12.04 31.08
CA LEU A 250 75.23 10.91 31.97
C LEU A 250 76.50 10.10 32.28
N LYS A 251 77.37 9.89 31.28
CA LYS A 251 78.65 9.18 31.47
C LYS A 251 79.66 9.98 32.29
N SER A 252 79.67 11.31 32.23
CA SER A 252 80.48 12.13 33.16
C SER A 252 79.91 12.08 34.56
N ALA A 253 78.62 12.33 34.74
CA ALA A 253 77.97 12.29 36.06
C ALA A 253 78.11 10.92 36.74
N GLN A 254 78.09 9.82 35.97
CA GLN A 254 78.35 8.47 36.49
C GLN A 254 79.80 8.28 36.97
N LYS A 255 80.80 8.87 36.29
CA LYS A 255 82.20 8.85 36.75
C LYS A 255 82.38 9.71 38.01
N ASP A 256 81.72 10.86 38.05
CA ASP A 256 81.78 11.77 39.19
C ASP A 256 81.17 11.10 40.43
N LEU A 257 80.00 10.45 40.29
CA LEU A 257 79.37 9.66 41.34
C LEU A 257 80.26 8.49 41.80
N GLN A 258 80.91 7.77 40.88
CA GLN A 258 81.90 6.74 41.24
C GLN A 258 83.13 7.30 41.98
N SER A 259 83.50 8.57 41.76
CA SER A 259 84.58 9.21 42.50
C SER A 259 84.12 9.62 43.91
N ALA A 260 82.91 10.16 44.03
CA ALA A 260 82.27 10.47 45.31
C ALA A 260 82.05 9.20 46.16
N ASP A 261 81.62 8.08 45.58
CA ASP A 261 81.49 6.80 46.29
C ASP A 261 82.84 6.31 46.84
N LYS A 262 83.92 6.43 46.07
CA LYS A 262 85.28 6.08 46.54
C LYS A 262 85.73 7.00 47.67
N GLU A 263 85.40 8.29 47.60
CA GLU A 263 85.67 9.25 48.67
C GLU A 263 84.86 8.92 49.93
N ILE A 264 83.55 8.66 49.80
CA ILE A 264 82.68 8.22 50.91
C ILE A 264 83.20 6.91 51.54
N MET A 265 83.65 5.94 50.74
CA MET A 265 84.27 4.72 51.25
C MET A 265 85.57 5.01 52.02
N SER A 266 86.42 5.91 51.50
CA SER A 266 87.66 6.34 52.14
C SER A 266 87.38 7.06 53.47
N LEU A 267 86.41 7.99 53.48
CA LEU A 267 85.96 8.71 54.68
C LEU A 267 85.33 7.77 55.70
N LYS A 268 84.48 6.82 55.29
CA LYS A 268 83.93 5.78 56.18
C LYS A 268 85.05 4.93 56.80
N LYS A 269 86.06 4.53 56.04
CA LYS A 269 87.22 3.80 56.58
C LYS A 269 88.03 4.65 57.56
N LYS A 270 88.19 5.95 57.32
CA LYS A 270 88.82 6.86 58.30
C LYS A 270 87.96 6.99 59.56
N LEU A 271 86.64 7.11 59.43
CA LEU A 271 85.70 7.17 60.55
C LEU A 271 85.77 5.91 61.42
N THR A 272 85.78 4.71 60.82
CA THR A 272 85.90 3.46 61.60
C THR A 272 87.23 3.38 62.35
N MET A 273 88.35 3.74 61.72
CA MET A 273 89.66 3.80 62.41
C MET A 273 89.67 4.78 63.59
N LEU A 274 89.07 5.97 63.42
CA LEU A 274 88.94 6.95 64.50
C LEU A 274 88.03 6.44 65.62
N GLN A 275 86.92 5.77 65.27
CA GLN A 275 85.99 5.21 66.24
C GLN A 275 86.57 3.99 66.98
N GLU A 276 87.39 3.16 66.33
CA GLU A 276 88.20 2.12 66.97
C GLU A 276 89.22 2.73 67.95
N THR A 277 89.84 3.86 67.59
CA THR A 277 90.79 4.58 68.46
C THR A 277 90.11 5.17 69.70
N LEU A 278 88.87 5.66 69.56
CA LEU A 278 88.07 6.20 70.67
C LEU A 278 87.50 5.12 71.62
N ASN A 279 87.45 3.85 71.20
CA ASN A 279 86.96 2.73 72.01
C ASN A 279 88.07 2.07 72.88
N LEU A 280 89.23 2.70 73.01
CA LEU A 280 90.35 2.23 73.85
C LEU A 280 90.23 2.75 75.31
N PRO A 281 90.89 2.11 76.30
CA PRO A 281 90.71 2.42 77.73
C PRO A 281 91.14 3.87 78.12
N PRO A 282 90.53 4.45 79.17
CA PRO A 282 90.55 5.90 79.42
C PRO A 282 91.82 6.40 80.13
N VAL A 283 92.99 6.19 79.50
CA VAL A 283 94.29 6.68 80.01
C VAL A 283 95.00 7.61 79.00
N THR A 284 94.47 7.76 77.79
CA THR A 284 95.05 8.58 76.70
C THR A 284 94.16 9.75 76.25
N SER A 285 93.02 9.98 76.90
CA SER A 285 92.06 11.04 76.52
C SER A 285 92.63 12.45 76.72
N GLU A 286 93.29 12.72 77.85
CA GLU A 286 93.83 14.06 78.18
C GLU A 286 94.95 14.52 77.23
N THR A 287 95.69 13.59 76.63
CA THR A 287 96.74 13.91 75.65
C THR A 287 96.18 14.28 74.27
N VAL A 288 94.96 13.83 73.93
CA VAL A 288 94.32 14.16 72.64
C VAL A 288 93.72 15.57 72.69
N ASP A 289 93.05 15.96 73.78
CA ASP A 289 92.49 17.32 73.92
C ASP A 289 93.58 18.42 73.88
N ARG A 290 94.78 18.14 74.42
CA ARG A 290 95.91 19.08 74.31
C ARG A 290 96.43 19.25 72.87
N LEU A 291 96.35 18.22 72.03
CA LEU A 291 96.79 18.28 70.62
C LEU A 291 95.76 18.96 69.70
N VAL A 292 94.47 18.94 70.08
CA VAL A 292 93.41 19.66 69.35
C VAL A 292 93.48 21.18 69.59
N LEU A 293 94.04 21.62 70.72
CA LEU A 293 94.14 23.04 71.10
C LEU A 293 95.40 23.77 70.59
N GLU A 294 96.40 23.06 70.03
CA GLU A 294 97.65 23.65 69.53
C GLU A 294 97.74 23.73 67.99
N SER A 295 96.64 23.56 67.26
CA SER A 295 96.61 23.77 65.80
C SER A 295 96.07 25.17 65.45
N PRO A 296 96.88 26.10 64.91
CA PRO A 296 96.41 27.41 64.49
C PRO A 296 95.53 27.26 63.25
N ALA A 297 94.28 27.71 63.33
CA ALA A 297 93.38 27.74 62.18
C ALA A 297 93.93 28.67 61.07
N PRO A 298 94.17 28.17 59.84
CA PRO A 298 94.45 29.04 58.70
C PRO A 298 93.14 29.71 58.27
N VAL A 299 93.10 31.02 58.46
CA VAL A 299 92.13 31.92 57.84
C VAL A 299 92.25 31.84 56.30
N GLU A 300 91.14 32.06 55.60
CA GLU A 300 91.03 32.18 54.13
C GLU A 300 91.23 30.89 53.26
N VAL A 301 90.23 30.01 53.30
CA VAL A 301 89.91 29.17 52.13
C VAL A 301 89.02 29.92 51.13
N ASN A 302 89.61 30.39 50.03
CA ASN A 302 88.88 30.95 48.89
C ASN A 302 88.08 29.85 48.16
N LEU A 303 86.86 29.58 48.62
CA LEU A 303 85.90 28.70 47.97
C LEU A 303 85.45 29.29 46.63
N LYS A 304 86.18 28.98 45.56
CA LYS A 304 85.73 29.17 44.17
C LYS A 304 84.60 28.19 43.82
N LEU A 305 83.42 28.44 44.37
CA LEU A 305 82.17 27.91 43.80
C LEU A 305 82.08 28.41 42.35
N ARG A 306 82.14 27.49 41.39
CA ARG A 306 81.88 27.84 39.98
C ARG A 306 80.41 28.21 39.83
N ARG A 307 80.13 29.51 39.73
CA ARG A 307 78.90 30.03 39.11
C ARG A 307 78.80 29.46 37.69
N PRO A 308 77.67 28.83 37.29
CA PRO A 308 77.44 28.46 35.90
C PRO A 308 77.42 29.71 35.01
N SER A 309 78.06 29.64 33.85
CA SER A 309 78.34 30.81 32.99
C SER A 309 77.15 31.29 32.14
N PHE A 310 75.92 31.21 32.65
CA PHE A 310 74.74 31.86 32.07
C PHE A 310 73.85 32.38 33.20
N SER A 311 73.98 33.68 33.45
CA SER A 311 73.17 34.45 34.38
C SER A 311 72.77 35.72 33.65
N ASP A 312 71.83 35.59 32.72
CA ASP A 312 71.03 36.75 32.31
C ASP A 312 70.21 37.18 33.53
N ASP A 313 70.16 38.48 33.80
CA ASP A 313 69.58 39.02 35.02
C ASP A 313 68.09 38.68 35.13
N ILE A 314 67.74 37.84 36.12
CA ILE A 314 66.34 37.61 36.50
C ILE A 314 65.89 38.79 37.36
N ASP A 315 65.22 39.74 36.71
CA ASP A 315 64.47 40.80 37.41
C ASP A 315 63.33 40.18 38.24
N LEU A 316 63.52 40.16 39.56
CA LEU A 316 62.55 39.63 40.53
C LEU A 316 61.37 40.59 40.80
N ASN A 317 61.20 41.65 40.02
CA ASN A 317 60.01 42.51 40.05
C ASN A 317 59.17 42.44 38.75
N ALA A 318 59.51 41.55 37.82
CA ALA A 318 58.69 41.28 36.64
C ALA A 318 57.36 40.58 37.03
N THR A 319 56.27 41.35 37.09
CA THR A 319 54.93 40.81 37.33
C THR A 319 54.42 40.13 36.06
N PHE A 320 54.55 38.80 35.99
CA PHE A 320 53.95 38.00 34.94
C PHE A 320 52.54 37.57 35.35
N ASP A 321 51.53 38.10 34.66
CA ASP A 321 50.15 37.64 34.80
C ASP A 321 49.99 36.33 34.01
N VAL A 322 49.80 35.22 34.72
CA VAL A 322 49.69 33.87 34.13
C VAL A 322 48.42 33.21 34.65
N ASP A 323 47.40 33.17 33.80
CA ASP A 323 46.18 32.42 34.04
C ASP A 323 46.51 30.96 34.38
N THR A 324 46.23 30.57 35.63
CA THR A 324 46.49 29.22 36.13
C THR A 324 45.28 28.32 35.86
N PRO A 325 45.37 27.29 34.99
CA PRO A 325 44.28 26.35 34.81
C PRO A 325 44.09 25.48 36.06
N PRO A 326 42.85 25.24 36.53
CA PRO A 326 42.63 24.45 37.73
C PRO A 326 43.02 22.97 37.53
N ALA A 327 43.64 22.39 38.56
CA ALA A 327 44.14 21.02 38.54
C ALA A 327 43.01 19.99 38.34
N ARG A 328 43.28 18.96 37.52
CA ARG A 328 42.49 17.71 37.52
C ARG A 328 43.31 16.58 38.14
N PRO A 329 42.78 15.84 39.13
CA PRO A 329 43.48 14.70 39.70
C PRO A 329 43.48 13.51 38.73
N SER A 330 44.59 12.78 38.70
CA SER A 330 44.71 11.49 38.02
C SER A 330 44.28 10.35 38.94
N SER A 331 43.30 9.54 38.52
CA SER A 331 43.12 8.20 39.05
C SER A 331 42.69 7.25 37.95
N SER A 332 43.48 6.20 37.72
CA SER A 332 43.20 5.12 36.79
C SER A 332 42.16 4.15 37.36
N GLN A 333 41.26 3.61 36.51
CA GLN A 333 41.27 2.19 36.13
C GLN A 333 40.12 1.81 35.17
N HIS A 334 40.30 0.66 34.52
CA HIS A 334 39.50 0.04 33.46
C HIS A 334 37.99 -0.11 33.72
N GLY A 335 37.17 -0.12 32.64
CA GLY A 335 35.97 -0.97 32.61
C GLY A 335 34.76 -0.52 31.78
N TYR A 336 34.49 -1.23 30.68
CA TYR A 336 33.17 -1.48 30.05
C TYR A 336 32.17 -0.33 29.75
N SER A 337 31.91 -0.13 28.45
CA SER A 337 30.82 0.71 27.93
C SER A 337 29.43 0.07 28.05
N LYS A 338 28.47 0.76 28.68
CA LYS A 338 27.01 0.55 28.46
C LYS A 338 26.23 1.88 28.57
N LYS A 339 25.49 2.17 27.50
CA LYS A 339 24.25 2.98 27.37
C LYS A 339 23.98 4.13 28.35
N LEU A 340 23.75 5.32 27.77
CA LEU A 340 22.85 6.33 28.31
C LEU A 340 21.66 6.55 27.36
N CYS A 341 20.54 7.01 27.90
CA CYS A 341 19.27 7.17 27.19
C CYS A 341 18.56 8.44 27.66
N LEU A 342 18.11 9.24 26.69
CA LEU A 342 16.98 10.19 26.72
C LEU A 342 16.91 11.33 27.76
N GLU A 343 16.73 12.55 27.24
CA GLU A 343 15.91 13.62 27.82
C GLU A 343 15.24 14.37 26.63
N LYS A 344 13.93 14.29 26.35
CA LYS A 344 12.67 14.72 27.01
C LYS A 344 12.23 16.17 26.75
N SER A 345 11.04 16.31 26.15
CA SER A 345 9.97 17.33 26.34
C SER A 345 9.28 17.62 24.97
N HIS A 346 7.97 17.85 24.80
CA HIS A 346 6.77 17.90 25.69
C HIS A 346 5.57 17.14 25.03
N SER A 347 4.47 16.93 25.77
CA SER A 347 3.15 16.46 25.28
C SER A 347 2.07 17.56 25.43
N PRO A 348 0.87 17.44 24.81
CA PRO A 348 -0.30 16.86 25.51
C PRO A 348 -1.29 16.05 24.60
N ILE A 349 -1.77 14.85 24.98
CA ILE A 349 -3.07 14.52 25.64
C ILE A 349 -4.17 13.96 24.67
N GLN A 350 -4.96 13.00 25.22
CA GLN A 350 -6.30 12.49 24.85
C GLN A 350 -6.48 11.14 24.09
N ASP A 351 -6.84 10.16 24.92
CA ASP A 351 -7.94 9.18 24.83
C ASP A 351 -7.95 7.96 23.88
N ILE A 352 -8.17 6.81 24.54
CA ILE A 352 -8.61 5.52 24.03
C ILE A 352 -10.06 5.32 24.53
N PRO A 353 -10.93 4.62 23.77
CA PRO A 353 -11.59 3.49 24.42
C PRO A 353 -11.52 2.21 23.58
N LYS A 354 -11.17 1.11 24.26
CA LYS A 354 -11.31 -0.26 23.76
C LYS A 354 -12.80 -0.64 23.76
N LYS A 355 -13.23 -1.47 22.80
CA LYS A 355 -14.44 -2.29 22.97
C LYS A 355 -14.18 -3.74 22.55
N ILE A 356 -14.55 -4.65 23.44
CA ILE A 356 -14.54 -6.12 23.25
C ILE A 356 -15.99 -6.56 23.12
N CYS A 357 -16.29 -7.46 22.19
CA CYS A 357 -17.47 -8.33 22.26
C CYS A 357 -17.08 -9.76 21.84
N LYS A 358 -17.47 -10.75 22.66
CA LYS A 358 -17.45 -12.18 22.34
C LYS A 358 -18.89 -12.64 22.02
N GLY A 359 -19.07 -13.60 21.11
CA GLY A 359 -20.37 -14.25 20.85
C GLY A 359 -20.30 -15.33 19.75
N PRO A 360 -20.67 -16.61 20.02
CA PRO A 360 -20.48 -17.73 19.06
C PRO A 360 -21.79 -18.38 18.58
N LYS A 361 -21.69 -19.38 17.65
CA LYS A 361 -22.66 -20.40 17.13
C LYS A 361 -22.97 -20.23 15.63
N LYS A 362 -23.32 -21.28 14.84
CA LYS A 362 -23.09 -22.75 14.87
C LYS A 362 -23.39 -23.29 13.45
N GLU A 363 -23.07 -24.55 13.15
CA GLU A 363 -23.28 -25.20 11.85
C GLU A 363 -24.76 -25.36 11.45
N SER A 364 -25.01 -25.52 10.14
CA SER A 364 -25.96 -26.53 9.66
C SER A 364 -25.58 -27.02 8.25
N GLN A 365 -25.63 -28.34 8.05
CA GLN A 365 -25.51 -29.02 6.76
C GLN A 365 -26.92 -29.40 6.29
N LEU A 366 -27.26 -29.22 5.02
CA LEU A 366 -28.27 -30.03 4.34
C LEU A 366 -27.91 -30.20 2.86
N SER A 367 -28.14 -31.41 2.34
CA SER A 367 -27.93 -31.77 0.94
C SER A 367 -29.20 -32.36 0.35
N LEU A 368 -29.68 -31.77 -0.74
CA LEU A 368 -30.61 -32.31 -1.74
C LEU A 368 -30.16 -31.66 -3.07
N GLY A 369 -30.09 -32.32 -4.22
CA GLY A 369 -30.72 -33.58 -4.61
C GLY A 369 -31.59 -33.34 -5.84
N GLY A 370 -30.99 -32.94 -6.96
CA GLY A 370 -31.71 -32.53 -8.19
C GLY A 370 -30.90 -32.85 -9.44
N GLN A 371 -31.56 -33.49 -10.40
CA GLN A 371 -30.99 -34.06 -11.62
C GLN A 371 -31.32 -33.16 -12.81
N SER A 372 -30.36 -32.87 -13.69
CA SER A 372 -30.61 -32.07 -14.91
C SER A 372 -29.90 -32.68 -16.12
N CYS A 373 -30.62 -32.69 -17.24
CA CYS A 373 -30.25 -33.36 -18.47
C CYS A 373 -29.16 -32.62 -19.25
N GLY A 374 -28.37 -33.36 -20.03
CA GLY A 374 -27.32 -32.78 -20.87
C GLY A 374 -27.87 -32.19 -22.17
N GLY A 375 -27.41 -30.98 -22.49
CA GLY A 375 -27.30 -30.49 -23.86
C GLY A 375 -25.82 -30.25 -24.15
N GLU A 376 -25.31 -30.79 -25.25
CA GLU A 376 -23.92 -30.60 -25.66
C GLU A 376 -23.77 -29.25 -26.40
N PRO A 377 -22.78 -28.41 -26.06
CA PRO A 377 -22.38 -27.29 -26.90
C PRO A 377 -21.33 -27.74 -27.92
N ASP A 378 -21.47 -27.20 -29.13
CA ASP A 378 -20.71 -27.50 -30.36
C ASP A 378 -19.17 -27.56 -30.17
N GLU A 379 -18.52 -28.63 -30.62
CA GLU A 379 -17.08 -28.87 -30.37
C GLU A 379 -16.15 -27.89 -31.13
N GLU A 380 -16.66 -27.23 -32.18
CA GLU A 380 -15.83 -26.40 -33.07
C GLU A 380 -15.30 -25.11 -32.41
N LEU A 381 -15.99 -24.58 -31.38
CA LEU A 381 -15.60 -23.33 -30.71
C LEU A 381 -14.49 -23.49 -29.65
N VAL A 382 -14.24 -24.71 -29.16
CA VAL A 382 -13.29 -24.97 -28.07
C VAL A 382 -11.83 -24.91 -28.54
N GLY A 383 -11.58 -25.06 -29.85
CA GLY A 383 -10.25 -24.98 -30.46
C GLY A 383 -9.62 -23.59 -30.47
N ALA A 384 -10.42 -22.53 -30.33
CA ALA A 384 -9.97 -21.13 -30.42
C ALA A 384 -9.31 -20.57 -29.14
N PHE A 385 -9.38 -21.29 -28.01
CA PHE A 385 -8.96 -20.77 -26.71
C PHE A 385 -7.57 -21.26 -26.26
N PRO A 386 -6.75 -20.39 -25.62
CA PRO A 386 -5.48 -20.79 -25.02
C PRO A 386 -5.61 -21.95 -24.02
N LEU A 387 -4.61 -22.83 -23.97
CA LEU A 387 -4.64 -24.11 -23.22
C LEU A 387 -5.09 -24.00 -21.75
N PHE A 388 -4.78 -22.89 -21.06
CA PHE A 388 -5.19 -22.69 -19.66
C PHE A 388 -6.71 -22.50 -19.50
N VAL A 389 -7.38 -21.93 -20.51
CA VAL A 389 -8.84 -21.76 -20.55
C VAL A 389 -9.52 -23.10 -20.84
N ARG A 390 -8.98 -23.88 -21.79
CA ARG A 390 -9.47 -25.23 -22.11
C ARG A 390 -9.48 -26.16 -20.90
N ASN A 391 -8.45 -26.08 -20.05
CA ASN A 391 -8.36 -26.85 -18.81
C ASN A 391 -9.41 -26.46 -17.75
N ALA A 392 -9.85 -25.21 -17.73
CA ALA A 392 -10.91 -24.75 -16.82
C ALA A 392 -12.30 -25.28 -17.25
N ILE A 393 -12.56 -25.37 -18.57
CA ILE A 393 -13.83 -25.85 -19.13
C ILE A 393 -13.97 -27.37 -19.00
N LEU A 394 -12.88 -28.13 -19.22
CA LEU A 394 -12.89 -29.59 -19.13
C LEU A 394 -12.84 -30.13 -17.68
N GLY A 395 -12.51 -29.29 -16.70
CA GLY A 395 -12.34 -29.69 -15.29
C GLY A 395 -13.62 -30.13 -14.56
N GLN A 396 -14.80 -29.96 -15.17
CA GLN A 396 -16.09 -30.20 -14.50
C GLN A 396 -16.71 -31.60 -14.73
N LYS A 397 -16.13 -32.44 -15.59
CA LYS A 397 -16.58 -33.83 -15.85
C LYS A 397 -15.59 -34.88 -15.27
N GLN A 398 -15.49 -35.00 -13.94
CA GLN A 398 -15.07 -36.28 -13.31
C GLN A 398 -15.82 -36.59 -12.01
N LEU A 399 -16.35 -37.82 -11.95
CA LEU A 399 -17.16 -38.36 -10.86
C LEU A 399 -16.27 -38.99 -9.76
N ARG A 400 -16.81 -39.09 -8.54
CA ARG A 400 -16.11 -39.55 -7.32
C ARG A 400 -15.32 -40.87 -7.48
N ARG A 401 -14.11 -40.89 -6.91
CA ARG A 401 -13.48 -42.10 -6.32
C ARG A 401 -12.92 -41.76 -4.92
N PRO A 402 -12.85 -42.73 -3.98
CA PRO A 402 -12.48 -42.46 -2.60
C PRO A 402 -10.97 -42.17 -2.47
N ARG A 403 -10.63 -41.19 -1.63
CA ARG A 403 -9.24 -40.78 -1.36
C ARG A 403 -8.72 -41.48 -0.11
N THR A 404 -7.75 -42.36 -0.28
CA THR A 404 -6.92 -42.87 0.82
C THR A 404 -5.86 -41.82 1.18
N GLU A 405 -5.70 -41.61 2.49
CA GLU A 405 -4.57 -40.97 3.20
C GLU A 405 -4.14 -39.52 2.83
N SER A 406 -4.12 -38.69 3.87
CA SER A 406 -3.51 -37.36 3.89
C SER A 406 -2.13 -37.43 4.55
N CYS A 407 -1.06 -37.18 3.79
CA CYS A 407 0.24 -36.90 4.38
C CYS A 407 0.30 -35.41 4.79
N CYS A 408 0.33 -35.12 6.10
CA CYS A 408 0.59 -33.79 6.61
C CYS A 408 2.10 -33.56 6.76
N SER A 409 2.68 -32.61 6.02
CA SER A 409 4.02 -32.12 6.37
C SER A 409 3.94 -31.33 7.69
N LYS A 410 4.89 -31.61 8.60
CA LYS A 410 5.06 -30.86 9.86
C LYS A 410 6.21 -29.89 9.70
N ASP A 411 5.98 -28.80 8.97
CA ASP A 411 7.01 -27.77 8.76
C ASP A 411 7.18 -26.91 10.03
N VAL A 412 8.37 -26.94 10.63
CA VAL A 412 8.69 -26.24 11.88
C VAL A 412 9.38 -24.92 11.59
N VAL A 413 8.75 -23.81 12.01
CA VAL A 413 9.32 -22.46 11.89
C VAL A 413 10.38 -22.23 12.97
N ARG A 414 11.60 -21.86 12.58
CA ARG A 414 12.65 -21.38 13.50
C ARG A 414 12.98 -19.91 13.26
N THR A 415 13.55 -19.27 14.28
CA THR A 415 14.00 -17.87 14.20
C THR A 415 15.52 -17.85 14.31
N GLY A 416 16.22 -17.34 13.30
CA GLY A 416 17.68 -17.29 13.23
C GLY A 416 18.20 -15.87 13.03
N PHE A 417 19.50 -15.67 13.23
CA PHE A 417 20.17 -14.38 12.98
C PHE A 417 20.52 -14.26 11.50
N ASP A 418 20.17 -13.15 10.86
CA ASP A 418 20.27 -12.96 9.40
C ASP A 418 21.58 -12.30 8.93
N GLY A 419 22.53 -12.08 9.84
CA GLY A 419 23.84 -11.49 9.52
C GLY A 419 23.82 -9.96 9.36
N LEU A 420 22.65 -9.31 9.38
CA LEU A 420 22.50 -7.85 9.25
C LEU A 420 22.05 -7.18 10.56
N GLY A 421 22.23 -7.87 11.70
CA GLY A 421 21.81 -7.39 13.02
C GLY A 421 20.38 -7.79 13.42
N GLY A 422 19.65 -8.49 12.54
CA GLY A 422 18.26 -8.91 12.76
C GLY A 422 18.11 -10.37 13.19
N ARG A 423 16.91 -10.70 13.68
CA ARG A 423 16.46 -12.08 13.85
C ARG A 423 15.21 -12.31 13.00
N THR A 424 15.35 -13.08 11.94
CA THR A 424 14.31 -13.33 10.95
C THR A 424 13.80 -14.78 11.05
N LYS A 425 12.51 -15.00 10.80
CA LYS A 425 11.87 -16.32 10.82
C LYS A 425 11.93 -16.96 9.44
N PHE A 426 12.37 -18.20 9.38
CA PHE A 426 12.36 -18.99 8.14
C PHE A 426 11.82 -20.40 8.39
N ILE A 427 11.21 -20.95 7.33
CA ILE A 427 10.73 -22.32 7.29
C ILE A 427 11.90 -23.17 6.80
N GLN A 428 12.34 -24.14 7.60
CA GLN A 428 13.39 -25.08 7.20
C GLN A 428 12.72 -26.35 6.65
N PRO A 429 12.83 -26.65 5.35
CA PRO A 429 12.27 -27.88 4.79
C PRO A 429 12.94 -29.09 5.42
N THR A 430 12.14 -30.07 5.86
CA THR A 430 12.66 -31.32 6.43
C THR A 430 12.73 -32.41 5.38
N ASP A 431 13.56 -32.20 4.35
CA ASP A 431 14.29 -33.31 3.71
C ASP A 431 15.51 -32.77 2.94
N THR A 432 16.63 -33.51 3.01
CA THR A 432 17.88 -33.17 2.31
C THR A 432 18.34 -34.34 1.45
N ALA A 433 17.45 -34.85 0.61
CA ALA A 433 17.76 -35.82 -0.44
C ALA A 433 16.90 -35.60 -1.69
N MET A 434 17.45 -35.96 -2.86
CA MET A 434 16.82 -35.91 -4.19
C MET A 434 16.67 -34.55 -4.89
N ILE A 435 17.80 -33.96 -5.30
CA ILE A 435 17.82 -33.22 -6.58
C ILE A 435 17.86 -34.25 -7.70
N ARG A 436 16.78 -34.40 -8.49
CA ARG A 436 16.80 -35.17 -9.75
C ARG A 436 17.16 -34.25 -10.92
N PRO A 437 18.22 -34.53 -11.70
CA PRO A 437 18.47 -33.82 -12.96
C PRO A 437 17.40 -34.10 -14.01
N LEU A 438 17.04 -33.09 -14.81
CA LEU A 438 16.20 -33.25 -16.00
C LEU A 438 16.97 -34.01 -17.10
N PRO A 439 16.32 -34.90 -17.87
CA PRO A 439 16.99 -35.69 -18.90
C PRO A 439 17.40 -34.84 -20.13
N VAL A 440 18.69 -34.83 -20.42
CA VAL A 440 19.26 -34.21 -21.63
C VAL A 440 18.97 -35.08 -22.85
N LYS A 441 18.33 -34.50 -23.89
CA LYS A 441 18.12 -35.19 -25.17
C LYS A 441 19.45 -35.34 -25.95
N PRO A 442 19.83 -36.54 -26.43
CA PRO A 442 21.06 -36.72 -27.19
C PRO A 442 20.93 -36.19 -28.63
N LYS A 443 21.98 -35.51 -29.12
CA LYS A 443 22.13 -35.09 -30.52
C LYS A 443 22.36 -36.30 -31.43
N THR A 444 21.52 -36.49 -32.44
CA THR A 444 21.73 -37.47 -33.52
C THR A 444 22.88 -37.02 -34.43
N LYS A 445 23.87 -37.90 -34.66
CA LYS A 445 24.95 -37.68 -35.62
C LYS A 445 24.49 -38.07 -37.03
N ALA A 446 24.47 -37.14 -37.97
CA ALA A 446 24.30 -37.45 -39.39
C ALA A 446 25.62 -37.92 -40.01
N LYS A 447 25.60 -39.01 -40.80
CA LYS A 447 26.74 -39.51 -41.57
C LYS A 447 26.81 -38.84 -42.95
N GLN A 448 28.02 -38.65 -43.45
CA GLN A 448 28.28 -38.18 -44.82
C GLN A 448 27.75 -39.15 -45.88
N ARG A 449 27.28 -38.59 -47.01
CA ARG A 449 27.50 -39.18 -48.35
C ARG A 449 27.59 -38.07 -49.40
N VAL A 450 28.43 -38.29 -50.41
CA VAL A 450 28.88 -37.31 -51.42
C VAL A 450 28.02 -37.37 -52.68
N ARG A 451 27.61 -36.21 -53.26
CA ARG A 451 27.48 -36.02 -54.74
C ARG A 451 27.37 -34.55 -55.21
N VAL A 452 28.48 -34.02 -55.73
CA VAL A 452 28.67 -33.25 -57.00
C VAL A 452 27.62 -32.23 -57.51
N LYS A 453 28.04 -30.94 -57.61
CA LYS A 453 27.60 -29.80 -58.52
C LYS A 453 26.11 -29.36 -58.44
N THR A 454 25.70 -28.09 -58.63
CA THR A 454 26.26 -26.94 -59.40
C THR A 454 25.82 -25.58 -58.80
N VAL A 455 26.48 -24.47 -59.17
CA VAL A 455 26.18 -23.03 -58.92
C VAL A 455 25.62 -22.40 -60.23
N PRO A 456 24.84 -21.28 -60.31
CA PRO A 456 24.51 -20.19 -59.37
C PRO A 456 22.98 -20.15 -59.04
N SER A 457 22.24 -19.07 -58.69
CA SER A 457 22.50 -17.61 -58.65
C SER A 457 21.61 -16.79 -57.67
N LEU A 458 22.22 -15.74 -57.12
CA LEU A 458 21.72 -14.37 -56.87
C LEU A 458 20.21 -14.05 -57.10
N SER A 459 19.50 -13.60 -56.06
CA SER A 459 18.57 -12.45 -56.13
C SER A 459 18.06 -12.00 -54.74
N GLN A 460 18.08 -10.69 -54.50
CA GLN A 460 17.46 -10.00 -53.36
C GLN A 460 15.95 -9.80 -53.62
N ALA A 461 15.12 -9.89 -52.57
CA ALA A 461 13.77 -9.31 -52.59
C ALA A 461 13.37 -8.87 -51.17
N LYS A 462 13.25 -7.55 -50.98
CA LYS A 462 12.46 -6.96 -49.88
C LYS A 462 11.00 -6.90 -50.32
N LEU A 463 10.07 -7.08 -49.39
CA LEU A 463 8.71 -6.56 -49.52
C LEU A 463 8.31 -5.89 -48.20
N ASP A 464 8.47 -4.57 -48.18
CA ASP A 464 7.78 -3.68 -47.25
C ASP A 464 6.38 -3.35 -47.80
N THR A 465 5.50 -2.87 -46.92
CA THR A 465 4.21 -2.22 -47.24
C THR A 465 3.06 -3.14 -47.64
N PHE A 466 2.02 -3.20 -46.79
CA PHE A 466 0.66 -2.83 -47.19
C PHE A 466 -0.10 -2.31 -45.96
N LEU A 467 -0.51 -1.05 -46.04
CA LEU A 467 -1.49 -0.39 -45.19
C LEU A 467 -2.63 0.07 -46.09
N TRP A 468 -3.82 0.21 -45.49
CA TRP A 468 -5.07 0.77 -46.05
C TRP A 468 -5.92 -0.15 -46.93
N SER A 469 -6.95 -0.71 -46.28
CA SER A 469 -8.37 -0.60 -46.67
C SER A 469 -9.19 -0.32 -45.42
#